data_AF-A0A953MX16-F1
#
_entry.id   AF-A0A953MX16-F1
#
_cell.length_a   1.000
_cell.length_b   1.000
_cell.length_c   1.000
_cell.angle_alpha   90.00
_cell.angle_beta   90.00
_cell.angle_gamma   90.00
#
_symmetry.space_group_name_H-M   'P 1'
#
loop_
_entity.id
_entity.type
_entity.pdbx_description
1 polymer ?
#
loop_
_entity_poly.entity_id
_entity_poly.type
_entity_poly.pdbx_seq_one_letter_code
_entity_poly.pdbx_strand_id
1 'polypeptide(L)'
;MKKNDGETNLDQLLDLEHGNVGSKKQNAYEEGAQLFIISEMLKDARKAANMTQEQLADRSGTKKSYISKLENGKVNIQLSTLIRIFEQGLNRRIGLRFL
;
A
#
# COMPACT_ATOMS: atom_id res chain seq x y z
N MET A 1 40.15 -4.94 -9.54
CA MET A 1 39.95 -4.66 -8.10
C MET A 1 39.51 -5.95 -7.43
N LYS A 2 40.03 -6.23 -6.23
CA LYS A 2 39.89 -7.52 -5.54
C LYS A 2 38.43 -7.75 -5.14
N LYS A 3 37.96 -9.00 -5.31
CA LYS A 3 36.68 -9.46 -4.74
C LYS A 3 36.87 -9.53 -3.21
N ASN A 4 35.98 -8.88 -2.46
CA ASN A 4 35.92 -9.03 -1.01
C ASN A 4 35.01 -10.23 -0.71
N ASP A 5 35.58 -11.28 -0.14
CA ASP A 5 34.96 -12.59 0.08
C ASP A 5 34.03 -12.62 1.32
N GLY A 6 33.23 -11.58 1.54
CA GLY A 6 32.37 -11.49 2.74
C GLY A 6 31.25 -10.46 2.71
N GLU A 7 31.01 -9.77 1.59
CA GLU A 7 29.95 -8.77 1.49
C GLU A 7 28.76 -9.37 0.73
N THR A 8 27.73 -9.80 1.47
CA THR A 8 26.42 -10.11 0.89
C THR A 8 25.90 -8.84 0.23
N ASN A 9 25.76 -8.83 -1.09
CA ASN A 9 25.22 -7.66 -1.78
C ASN A 9 23.73 -7.51 -1.46
N LEU A 10 23.17 -6.31 -1.69
CA LEU A 10 21.78 -6.01 -1.34
C LEU A 10 20.80 -7.03 -1.97
N ASP A 11 21.05 -7.44 -3.21
CA ASP A 11 20.21 -8.40 -3.92
C ASP A 11 20.25 -9.79 -3.25
N GLN A 12 21.43 -10.26 -2.84
CA GLN A 12 21.60 -11.52 -2.13
C GLN A 12 20.97 -11.50 -0.73
N LEU A 13 20.99 -10.35 -0.05
CA LEU A 13 20.33 -10.18 1.24
C LEU A 13 18.80 -10.20 1.07
N LEU A 14 18.28 -9.50 0.05
CA LEU A 14 16.86 -9.50 -0.29
C LEU A 14 16.37 -10.89 -0.72
N ASP A 15 17.14 -11.63 -1.51
CA ASP A 15 16.83 -13.02 -1.88
C ASP A 15 16.77 -13.94 -0.66
N LEU A 16 17.69 -13.77 0.30
CA LEU A 16 17.66 -14.51 1.57
C LEU A 16 16.43 -14.15 2.42
N GLU A 17 16.17 -12.85 2.59
CA GLU A 17 15.12 -12.35 3.48
C GLU A 17 13.72 -12.51 2.89
N HIS A 18 13.55 -12.42 1.57
CA HIS A 18 12.26 -12.37 0.89
C HIS A 18 12.03 -13.52 -0.11
N GLY A 19 13.05 -14.34 -0.36
CA GLY A 19 12.98 -15.49 -1.26
C GLY A 19 13.29 -15.10 -2.71
N ASN A 20 13.81 -16.06 -3.46
CA ASN A 20 14.17 -15.88 -4.86
C ASN A 20 12.98 -15.44 -5.72
N VAL A 21 13.31 -14.82 -6.86
CA VAL A 21 12.35 -14.36 -7.88
C VAL A 21 11.33 -15.45 -8.24
N GLY A 22 10.03 -15.15 -8.15
CA GLY A 22 8.90 -16.04 -8.43
C GLY A 22 8.51 -16.97 -7.27
N SER A 23 9.16 -16.89 -6.11
CA SER A 23 8.81 -17.71 -4.95
C SER A 23 7.53 -17.21 -4.25
N LYS A 24 6.80 -18.11 -3.58
CA LYS A 24 5.62 -17.74 -2.79
C LYS A 24 5.92 -16.68 -1.72
N LYS A 25 7.14 -16.71 -1.16
CA LYS A 25 7.61 -15.76 -0.15
C LYS A 25 7.79 -14.37 -0.74
N GLN A 26 8.37 -14.28 -1.93
CA GLN A 26 8.55 -13.02 -2.64
C GLN A 26 7.20 -12.45 -3.09
N ASN A 27 6.30 -13.27 -3.65
CA ASN A 27 4.97 -12.81 -4.04
C ASN A 27 4.20 -12.21 -2.86
N ALA A 28 4.25 -12.85 -1.68
CA ALA A 28 3.61 -12.33 -0.47
C ALA A 28 4.27 -11.02 0.01
N TYR A 29 5.60 -10.90 -0.14
CA TYR A 29 6.33 -9.67 0.16
C TYR A 29 5.93 -8.54 -0.79
N GLU A 30 5.87 -8.80 -2.09
CA GLU A 30 5.45 -7.84 -3.11
C GLU A 30 4.01 -7.39 -2.92
N GLU A 31 3.09 -8.33 -2.64
CA GLU A 31 1.70 -8.02 -2.29
C GLU A 31 1.62 -7.10 -1.06
N GLY A 32 2.40 -7.40 -0.01
CA GLY A 32 2.51 -6.57 1.18
C GLY A 32 3.05 -5.17 0.89
N ALA A 33 4.07 -5.06 0.05
CA ALA A 33 4.66 -3.79 -0.38
C ALA A 33 3.65 -2.96 -1.18
N GLN A 34 2.92 -3.57 -2.12
CA GLN A 34 1.87 -2.90 -2.89
C GLN A 34 0.73 -2.40 -1.97
N LEU A 35 0.29 -3.22 -1.01
CA LEU A 35 -0.72 -2.81 -0.04
C LEU A 35 -0.24 -1.63 0.82
N PHE A 36 1.01 -1.65 1.26
CA PHE A 36 1.62 -0.54 2.01
C PHE A 36 1.62 0.75 1.19
N ILE A 37 2.04 0.70 -0.07
CA ILE A 37 2.06 1.87 -0.97
C ILE A 37 0.65 2.46 -1.11
N ILE A 38 -0.37 1.63 -1.38
CA ILE A 38 -1.76 2.09 -1.50
C ILE A 38 -2.25 2.71 -0.19
N SER A 39 -1.88 2.13 0.95
CA SER A 39 -2.27 2.59 2.28
C SER A 39 -1.72 3.99 2.59
N GLU A 40 -0.43 4.22 2.33
CA GLU A 40 0.18 5.55 2.53
C GLU A 40 -0.34 6.56 1.50
N MET A 41 -0.54 6.17 0.23
CA MET A 41 -1.14 7.06 -0.78
C MET A 41 -2.53 7.56 -0.36
N LEU A 42 -3.37 6.68 0.20
CA LEU A 42 -4.69 7.06 0.69
C LEU A 42 -4.59 8.06 1.86
N LYS A 43 -3.71 7.78 2.81
CA LYS A 43 -3.48 8.60 3.99
C LYS A 43 -2.96 10.00 3.63
N ASP A 44 -2.05 10.08 2.66
CA ASP A 44 -1.51 11.35 2.17
C ASP A 44 -2.57 12.14 1.39
N ALA A 45 -3.37 11.47 0.55
CA ALA A 45 -4.46 12.11 -0.16
C ALA A 45 -5.52 12.68 0.81
N ARG A 46 -5.83 11.96 1.90
CA ARG A 46 -6.71 12.45 2.97
C ARG A 46 -6.14 13.67 3.68
N LYS A 47 -4.86 13.62 4.07
CA LYS A 47 -4.18 14.75 4.72
C LYS A 47 -4.13 15.97 3.82
N ALA A 48 -3.83 15.80 2.53
CA ALA A 48 -3.84 16.88 1.55
C ALA A 48 -5.23 17.50 1.35
N ALA A 49 -6.30 16.73 1.61
CA ALA A 49 -7.67 17.23 1.63
C ALA A 49 -8.08 17.88 2.97
N ASN A 50 -7.17 17.98 3.96
CA ASN A 50 -7.43 18.46 5.31
C ASN A 50 -8.58 17.74 6.03
N MET A 51 -8.71 16.43 5.80
CA MET A 51 -9.78 15.62 6.39
C MET A 51 -9.28 14.74 7.54
N THR A 52 -10.12 14.56 8.56
CA THR A 52 -9.92 13.50 9.56
C THR A 52 -10.32 12.13 9.01
N GLN A 53 -9.88 11.05 9.66
CA GLN A 53 -10.32 9.70 9.29
C GLN A 53 -11.83 9.51 9.43
N GLU A 54 -12.47 10.19 10.38
CA GLU A 54 -13.94 10.16 10.56
C GLU A 54 -14.63 10.84 9.38
N GLN A 55 -14.19 12.06 9.02
CA GLN A 55 -14.79 12.80 7.90
C GLN A 55 -14.67 12.04 6.57
N LEU A 56 -13.54 11.36 6.34
CA LEU A 56 -13.38 10.53 5.15
C LEU A 56 -14.30 9.31 5.19
N ALA A 57 -14.45 8.68 6.36
CA ALA A 57 -15.34 7.55 6.55
C ALA A 57 -16.80 7.94 6.27
N ASP A 58 -17.25 9.06 6.80
CA ASP A 58 -18.60 9.59 6.60
C ASP A 58 -18.89 9.83 5.13
N ARG A 59 -17.99 10.52 4.41
CA ARG A 59 -18.17 10.82 2.98
C ARG A 59 -18.14 9.59 2.09
N SER A 60 -17.41 8.55 2.47
CA SER A 60 -17.28 7.32 1.68
C SER A 60 -18.23 6.20 2.12
N GLY A 61 -19.11 6.48 3.10
CA GLY A 61 -20.08 5.51 3.62
C GLY A 61 -19.41 4.30 4.26
N THR A 62 -18.39 4.52 5.09
CA THR A 62 -17.70 3.45 5.83
C THR A 62 -17.46 3.85 7.29
N LYS A 63 -16.77 3.01 8.06
CA LYS A 63 -16.45 3.27 9.48
C LYS A 63 -15.06 3.89 9.59
N LYS A 64 -14.84 4.83 10.51
CA LYS A 64 -13.49 5.35 10.83
C LYS A 64 -12.49 4.25 11.11
N SER A 65 -12.90 3.21 11.85
CA SER A 65 -12.02 2.07 12.17
C SER A 65 -11.56 1.31 10.92
N TYR A 66 -12.36 1.30 9.86
CA TYR A 66 -11.98 0.73 8.58
C TYR A 66 -10.95 1.62 7.86
N ILE A 67 -11.19 2.94 7.76
CA ILE A 67 -10.20 3.90 7.23
C ILE A 67 -8.87 3.80 7.99
N SER A 68 -8.92 3.73 9.32
CA SER A 68 -7.73 3.60 10.15
C SER A 68 -6.96 2.31 9.84
N LYS A 69 -7.65 1.16 9.73
CA LYS A 69 -6.99 -0.10 9.37
C LYS A 69 -6.39 -0.07 7.98
N LEU A 70 -7.08 0.55 7.01
CA LEU A 70 -6.60 0.74 5.66
C LEU A 70 -5.32 1.57 5.63
N GLU A 71 -5.32 2.76 6.24
CA GLU A 71 -4.16 3.66 6.28
C GLU A 71 -2.96 3.09 7.04
N ASN A 72 -3.15 2.00 7.80
CA ASN A 72 -2.08 1.30 8.50
C ASN A 72 -1.72 -0.06 7.83
N GLY A 73 -2.23 -0.35 6.63
CA GLY A 73 -1.95 -1.59 5.90
C GLY A 73 -2.45 -2.86 6.59
N LYS A 74 -3.42 -2.75 7.52
CA LYS A 74 -3.88 -3.88 8.36
C LYS A 74 -5.03 -4.68 7.75
N VAL A 75 -5.58 -4.24 6.63
CA VAL A 75 -6.69 -4.92 5.94
C VAL A 75 -6.54 -4.79 4.44
N ASN A 76 -6.95 -5.83 3.72
CA ASN A 76 -7.10 -5.76 2.27
C ASN A 76 -8.33 -4.93 1.90
N ILE A 77 -8.30 -4.29 0.73
CA ILE A 77 -9.37 -3.43 0.22
C ILE A 77 -9.91 -3.98 -1.10
N GLN A 78 -11.22 -4.06 -1.21
CA GLN A 78 -11.85 -4.32 -2.50
C GLN A 78 -11.70 -3.10 -3.41
N LEU A 79 -11.39 -3.32 -4.69
CA LEU A 79 -11.23 -2.25 -5.68
C LEU A 79 -12.42 -1.29 -5.72
N SER A 80 -13.66 -1.82 -5.66
CA SER A 80 -14.88 -1.01 -5.60
C SER A 80 -14.95 -0.07 -4.40
N THR A 81 -14.38 -0.48 -3.26
CA THR A 81 -14.31 0.32 -2.04
C THR A 81 -13.21 1.38 -2.16
N LEU A 82 -12.07 1.03 -2.75
CA LEU A 82 -11.00 1.99 -3.03
C LEU A 82 -11.51 3.10 -3.95
N ILE A 83 -12.17 2.74 -5.06
CA ILE A 83 -12.79 3.70 -6.00
C ILE A 83 -13.75 4.63 -5.25
N ARG A 84 -14.68 4.09 -4.46
CA ARG A 84 -15.64 4.89 -3.68
C ARG A 84 -14.95 5.85 -2.70
N ILE A 85 -13.92 5.41 -1.99
CA ILE A 85 -13.18 6.27 -1.05
C ILE A 85 -12.52 7.45 -1.79
N PHE A 86 -11.91 7.20 -2.95
CA PHE A 86 -11.28 8.26 -3.73
C PHE A 86 -12.30 9.18 -4.40
N GLU A 87 -13.31 8.64 -5.07
CA GLU A 87 -14.26 9.43 -5.86
C GLU A 87 -15.31 10.14 -5.00
N GLN A 88 -15.88 9.45 -4.01
CA GLN A 88 -16.93 10.03 -3.15
C GLN A 88 -16.34 10.65 -1.89
N GLY A 89 -15.33 10.00 -1.29
CA GLY A 89 -14.69 10.48 -0.07
C GLY A 89 -13.78 11.69 -0.30
N LEU A 90 -12.88 11.59 -1.28
CA LEU A 90 -11.85 12.60 -1.56
C LEU A 90 -12.17 13.50 -2.76
N ASN A 91 -13.25 13.22 -3.51
CA ASN A 91 -13.57 13.90 -4.77
C ASN A 91 -12.40 13.89 -5.76
N ARG A 92 -11.70 12.75 -5.86
CA ARG A 92 -10.56 12.52 -6.77
C ARG A 92 -10.86 11.37 -7.71
N ARG A 93 -10.39 11.49 -8.96
CA ARG A 93 -10.48 10.39 -9.93
C ARG A 93 -9.31 9.43 -9.73
N ILE A 94 -9.59 8.15 -9.85
CA ILE A 94 -8.58 7.09 -9.87
C ILE A 94 -8.29 6.68 -11.32
N GLY A 95 -7.02 6.45 -11.65
CA GLY A 95 -6.59 5.94 -12.93
C GLY A 95 -5.74 4.70 -12.73
N LEU A 96 -6.01 3.64 -13.49
CA LEU A 96 -5.20 2.44 -13.50
C LEU A 96 -4.28 2.49 -14.72
N ARG A 97 -2.98 2.40 -14.46
CA ARG A 97 -1.95 2.27 -15.51
C ARG A 97 -1.28 0.92 -15.33
N PHE A 98 -1.36 0.10 -16.37
CA PHE A 98 -0.56 -1.10 -16.48
C PHE A 98 0.84 -0.68 -16.95
N LEU A 99 1.86 -1.15 -16.24
CA LEU A 99 3.26 -0.91 -16.55
C LEU A 99 3.81 -2.07 -17.39
#